data_AF-A0A2D9T4K7-F1
#
_entry.id   AF-A0A2D9T4K7-F1
#
_cell.length_a   1.000
_cell.length_b   1.000
_cell.length_c   1.000
_cell.angle_alpha   90.00
_cell.angle_beta   90.00
_cell.angle_gamma   90.00
#
_symmetry.space_group_name_H-M   'P 1'
#
loop_
_entity.id
_entity.type
_entity.pdbx_description
1 polymer ?
#
loop_
_entity_poly.entity_id
_entity_poly.type
_entity_poly.pdbx_seq_one_letter_code
_entity_poly.pdbx_strand_id
1 'polypeptide(L)'
;MSRTRTSERCRCLYCLHSEARQRGDTDHPEPTPLQVLECAQMARLDEANHYSEESAAWWARFEPHYLPWLRGACERGECEEPYLARFGAWILIGTGELRTDPETRCERPGCSLDDLHGHELFESYGDGGLMPGWDSRWVVWGTVSFARYLGEVGELPREQSDALNRELEEWAPRIVAYFEEDGPWYRRDGTPVSFA
;
A
#
# COMPACT_ATOMS: atom_id res chain seq x y z
N MET A 1 15.39 -8.45 -24.24
CA MET A 1 14.63 -9.72 -24.23
C MET A 1 15.14 -10.58 -23.08
N SER A 2 14.64 -10.33 -21.86
CA SER A 2 14.97 -11.17 -20.70
C SER A 2 13.88 -12.22 -20.55
N ARG A 3 14.34 -13.46 -20.41
CA ARG A 3 13.53 -14.68 -20.46
C ARG A 3 12.50 -14.66 -19.33
N THR A 4 11.27 -14.96 -19.71
CA THR A 4 10.25 -15.65 -18.92
C THR A 4 10.86 -16.44 -17.76
N ARG A 5 10.90 -15.85 -16.55
CA ARG A 5 10.76 -16.62 -15.31
C ARG A 5 9.32 -17.10 -15.34
N THR A 6 9.09 -18.24 -15.99
CA THR A 6 7.92 -19.07 -15.70
C THR A 6 7.83 -19.17 -14.19
N SER A 7 6.76 -18.62 -13.65
CA SER A 7 6.41 -18.71 -12.25
C SER A 7 6.58 -20.16 -11.79
N GLU A 8 7.53 -20.41 -10.90
CA GLU A 8 7.29 -21.47 -9.92
C GLU A 8 6.03 -21.02 -9.20
N ARG A 9 4.87 -21.55 -9.62
CA ARG A 9 3.58 -21.25 -9.01
C ARG A 9 3.76 -21.47 -7.52
N CYS A 10 3.77 -20.38 -6.77
CA CYS A 10 3.90 -20.41 -5.33
C CYS A 10 2.80 -21.35 -4.81
N ARG A 11 3.19 -22.43 -4.12
CA ARG A 11 2.26 -23.48 -3.64
C ARG A 11 1.72 -23.20 -2.24
N CYS A 12 1.86 -21.97 -1.75
CA CYS A 12 1.32 -21.57 -0.46
C CYS A 12 -0.22 -21.66 -0.49
N LEU A 13 -0.86 -21.79 0.68
CA LEU A 13 -2.31 -21.92 0.78
C LEU A 13 -3.05 -20.73 0.13
N TYR A 14 -2.50 -19.51 0.28
CA TYR A 14 -3.01 -18.30 -0.37
C TYR A 14 -3.05 -18.41 -1.88
N CYS A 15 -1.93 -18.73 -2.54
CA CYS A 15 -1.89 -18.83 -4.00
C CYS A 15 -2.83 -19.93 -4.53
N LEU A 16 -2.93 -21.05 -3.82
CA LEU A 16 -3.87 -22.12 -4.18
C LEU A 16 -5.32 -21.64 -4.08
N HIS A 17 -5.66 -20.91 -3.01
CA HIS A 17 -6.98 -20.32 -2.82
C HIS A 17 -7.30 -19.24 -3.87
N SER A 18 -6.36 -18.34 -4.17
CA SER A 18 -6.53 -17.31 -5.21
C SER A 18 -6.72 -17.92 -6.60
N GLU A 19 -5.95 -18.95 -6.97
CA GLU A 19 -6.13 -19.69 -8.22
C GLU A 19 -7.49 -20.39 -8.28
N ALA A 20 -7.96 -20.96 -7.16
CA ALA A 20 -9.27 -21.59 -7.07
C ALA A 20 -10.40 -20.57 -7.27
N ARG A 21 -10.36 -19.43 -6.58
CA ARG A 21 -11.32 -18.33 -6.75
C ARG A 21 -11.37 -17.82 -8.19
N GLN A 22 -10.22 -17.66 -8.85
CA GLN A 22 -10.15 -17.26 -10.26
C GLN A 22 -10.83 -18.27 -11.20
N ARG A 23 -10.85 -19.56 -10.83
CA ARG A 23 -11.56 -20.61 -11.58
C ARG A 23 -13.03 -20.76 -11.18
N GLY A 24 -13.52 -19.98 -10.20
CA GLY A 24 -14.88 -20.09 -9.66
C GLY A 24 -15.08 -21.29 -8.74
N ASP A 25 -14.01 -21.86 -8.20
CA ASP A 25 -14.07 -22.99 -7.28
C ASP A 25 -14.25 -22.49 -5.83
N THR A 26 -15.36 -22.91 -5.20
CA THR A 26 -15.76 -22.47 -3.86
C THR A 26 -15.44 -23.48 -2.76
N ASP A 27 -14.97 -24.68 -3.11
CA ASP A 27 -14.75 -25.78 -2.13
C ASP A 27 -13.35 -25.75 -1.51
N HIS A 28 -12.56 -24.73 -1.84
CA HIS A 28 -11.21 -24.55 -1.31
C HIS A 28 -11.22 -23.81 0.04
N PRO A 29 -10.48 -24.29 1.04
CA PRO A 29 -10.40 -23.62 2.33
C PRO A 29 -9.81 -22.22 2.18
N GLU A 30 -10.41 -21.27 2.87
CA GLU A 30 -9.89 -19.90 2.97
C GLU A 30 -8.67 -19.90 3.91
N PRO A 31 -7.53 -19.35 3.47
CA PRO A 31 -6.36 -19.21 4.34
C PRO A 31 -6.66 -18.20 5.45
N THR A 32 -6.16 -18.46 6.66
CA THR A 32 -6.15 -17.41 7.69
C THR A 32 -5.20 -16.28 7.29
N PRO A 33 -5.38 -15.05 7.80
CA PRO A 33 -4.46 -13.95 7.50
C PRO A 33 -2.99 -14.29 7.80
N LEU A 34 -2.71 -15.00 8.90
CA LEU A 34 -1.35 -15.44 9.23
C LEU A 34 -0.80 -16.46 8.22
N GLN A 35 -1.63 -17.37 7.70
CA GLN A 35 -1.22 -18.31 6.64
C GLN A 35 -0.95 -17.60 5.31
N VAL A 36 -1.62 -16.46 5.04
CA VAL A 36 -1.29 -15.62 3.89
C VAL A 36 0.13 -15.05 4.05
N LEU A 37 0.51 -14.58 5.24
CA LEU A 37 1.85 -14.04 5.50
C LEU A 37 2.99 -15.06 5.41
N GLU A 38 2.69 -16.35 5.53
CA GLU A 38 3.65 -17.44 5.30
C GLU A 38 3.97 -17.62 3.80
N CYS A 39 3.18 -17.02 2.92
CA CYS A 39 3.39 -17.12 1.49
C CYS A 39 4.66 -16.35 1.05
N ALA A 40 5.49 -16.95 0.20
CA ALA A 40 6.71 -16.31 -0.29
C ALA A 40 6.46 -14.99 -1.05
N GLN A 41 5.28 -14.81 -1.64
CA GLN A 41 4.86 -13.54 -2.27
C GLN A 41 4.72 -12.40 -1.25
N MET A 42 4.43 -12.74 0.01
CA MET A 42 4.34 -11.78 1.10
C MET A 42 5.70 -11.49 1.74
N ALA A 43 6.80 -12.13 1.29
CA ALA A 43 8.13 -12.01 1.90
C ALA A 43 8.87 -10.72 1.54
N ARG A 44 8.39 -9.98 0.54
CA ARG A 44 8.90 -8.64 0.18
C ARG A 44 7.78 -7.63 -0.03
N LEU A 45 8.09 -6.37 0.20
CA LEU A 45 7.17 -5.28 -0.13
C LEU A 45 7.36 -4.83 -1.57
N ASP A 46 8.61 -4.59 -1.98
CA ASP A 46 8.97 -4.20 -3.34
C ASP A 46 9.41 -5.41 -4.19
N GLU A 47 9.05 -5.37 -5.48
CA GLU A 47 9.33 -6.44 -6.45
C GLU A 47 10.62 -6.22 -7.27
N ALA A 48 11.48 -5.29 -6.84
CA ALA A 48 12.85 -5.03 -7.32
C ALA A 48 13.02 -3.99 -8.44
N ASN A 49 12.20 -2.95 -8.49
CA ASN A 49 12.38 -1.84 -9.43
C ASN A 49 12.89 -0.59 -8.69
N HIS A 50 14.19 -0.54 -8.39
CA HIS A 50 14.83 0.67 -7.90
C HIS A 50 15.37 1.49 -9.08
N TYR A 51 14.90 2.73 -9.21
CA TYR A 51 15.30 3.62 -10.31
C TYR A 51 16.66 4.29 -10.09
N SER A 52 17.18 4.27 -8.85
CA SER A 52 18.46 4.86 -8.45
C SER A 52 19.04 4.22 -7.18
N GLU A 53 20.29 4.52 -6.85
CA GLU A 53 20.90 4.13 -5.56
C GLU A 53 20.17 4.75 -4.36
N GLU A 54 19.66 5.98 -4.52
CA GLU A 54 18.85 6.68 -3.52
C GLU A 54 17.51 5.96 -3.28
N SER A 55 16.85 5.53 -4.36
CA SER A 55 15.63 4.71 -4.30
C SER A 55 15.89 3.36 -3.61
N ALA A 56 17.00 2.68 -3.95
CA ALA A 56 17.36 1.44 -3.29
C ALA A 56 17.61 1.62 -1.78
N ALA A 57 18.32 2.69 -1.40
CA ALA A 57 18.56 3.03 0.01
C ALA A 57 17.26 3.40 0.75
N TRP A 58 16.35 4.08 0.06
CA TRP A 58 15.02 4.44 0.56
C TRP A 58 14.19 3.19 0.89
N TRP A 59 14.02 2.28 -0.05
CA TRP A 59 13.30 1.02 0.18
C TRP A 59 13.99 0.16 1.25
N ALA A 60 15.32 0.09 1.26
CA ALA A 60 16.07 -0.64 2.28
C ALA A 60 15.85 -0.12 3.71
N ARG A 61 15.50 1.16 3.87
CA ARG A 61 15.12 1.74 5.17
C ARG A 61 13.76 1.25 5.65
N PHE A 62 12.73 1.25 4.79
CA PHE A 62 11.35 0.99 5.22
C PHE A 62 10.87 -0.45 5.01
N GLU A 63 11.37 -1.18 4.01
CA GLU A 63 10.95 -2.55 3.75
C GLU A 63 11.13 -3.49 4.97
N PRO A 64 12.18 -3.39 5.80
CA PRO A 64 12.29 -4.24 7.00
C PRO A 64 11.12 -4.10 8.00
N HIS A 65 10.33 -3.03 7.90
CA HIS A 65 9.27 -2.69 8.84
C HIS A 65 7.91 -3.31 8.50
N TYR A 66 7.62 -3.63 7.24
CA TYR A 66 6.25 -4.01 6.86
C TYR A 66 5.84 -5.39 7.38
N LEU A 67 6.72 -6.40 7.32
CA LEU A 67 6.37 -7.75 7.81
C LEU A 67 6.11 -7.78 9.31
N PRO A 68 6.99 -7.19 10.16
CA PRO A 68 6.71 -7.09 11.59
C PRO A 68 5.39 -6.36 11.89
N TRP A 69 5.14 -5.23 11.23
CA TRP A 69 3.89 -4.48 11.36
C TRP A 69 2.67 -5.34 11.02
N LEU A 70 2.66 -5.89 9.80
CA LEU A 70 1.51 -6.61 9.28
C LEU A 70 1.25 -7.88 10.09
N ARG A 71 2.29 -8.63 10.44
CA ARG A 71 2.19 -9.80 11.33
C ARG A 71 1.58 -9.42 12.67
N GLY A 72 2.10 -8.38 13.32
CA GLY A 72 1.57 -7.92 14.60
C GLY A 72 0.10 -7.49 14.51
N ALA A 73 -0.30 -6.83 13.42
CA ALA A 73 -1.70 -6.47 13.19
C ALA A 73 -2.60 -7.70 13.00
N CYS A 74 -2.19 -8.68 12.20
CA CYS A 74 -2.98 -9.89 11.98
C CYS A 74 -3.05 -10.75 13.27
N GLU A 75 -1.99 -10.79 14.09
CA GLU A 75 -1.99 -11.44 15.41
C GLU A 75 -2.99 -10.79 16.41
N ARG A 76 -3.23 -9.48 16.29
CA ARG A 76 -4.26 -8.76 17.06
C ARG A 76 -5.67 -8.88 16.47
N GLY A 77 -5.82 -9.53 15.31
CA GLY A 77 -7.09 -9.62 14.59
C GLY A 77 -7.50 -8.33 13.89
N GLU A 78 -6.55 -7.42 13.63
CA GLU A 78 -6.79 -6.14 12.95
C GLU A 78 -6.60 -6.22 11.44
N CYS A 79 -6.10 -7.35 10.92
CA CYS A 79 -5.79 -7.57 9.52
C CYS A 79 -6.59 -8.79 9.02
N GLU A 80 -7.65 -8.56 8.25
CA GLU A 80 -8.41 -9.62 7.57
C GLU A 80 -7.89 -9.84 6.14
N GLU A 81 -7.44 -8.77 5.47
CA GLU A 81 -6.92 -8.80 4.10
C GLU A 81 -5.43 -8.38 4.02
N PRO A 82 -4.49 -9.24 4.45
CA PRO A 82 -3.06 -8.90 4.50
C PRO A 82 -2.46 -8.55 3.14
N TYR A 83 -2.96 -9.12 2.05
CA TYR A 83 -2.47 -8.82 0.70
C TYR A 83 -2.80 -7.37 0.29
N LEU A 84 -4.05 -6.93 0.55
CA LEU A 84 -4.47 -5.56 0.28
C LEU A 84 -3.77 -4.57 1.22
N ALA A 85 -3.60 -4.94 2.48
CA ALA A 85 -2.84 -4.14 3.44
C ALA A 85 -1.36 -3.96 3.05
N ARG A 86 -0.71 -5.03 2.55
CA ARG A 86 0.64 -4.95 1.97
C ARG A 86 0.69 -3.91 0.85
N PHE A 87 -0.31 -3.88 -0.02
CA PHE A 87 -0.36 -2.89 -1.07
C PHE A 87 -0.47 -1.45 -0.53
N GLY A 88 -1.25 -1.23 0.54
CA GLY A 88 -1.31 0.06 1.22
C GLY A 88 0.05 0.53 1.78
N ALA A 89 0.83 -0.40 2.36
CA ALA A 89 2.19 -0.09 2.81
C ALA A 89 3.12 0.24 1.63
N TRP A 90 2.97 -0.46 0.50
CA TRP A 90 3.73 -0.18 -0.72
C TRP A 90 3.42 1.22 -1.27
N ILE A 91 2.15 1.62 -1.32
CA ILE A 91 1.74 2.98 -1.74
C ILE A 91 2.41 4.03 -0.87
N LEU A 92 2.40 3.88 0.47
CA LEU A 92 2.99 4.86 1.37
C LEU A 92 4.47 5.13 1.04
N ILE A 93 5.27 4.07 0.91
CA ILE A 93 6.71 4.18 0.63
C ILE A 93 6.96 4.64 -0.80
N GLY A 94 6.19 4.11 -1.75
CA GLY A 94 6.29 4.42 -3.18
C GLY A 94 5.94 5.87 -3.49
N THR A 95 4.92 6.46 -2.86
CA THR A 95 4.61 7.90 -3.02
C THR A 95 5.75 8.78 -2.50
N GLY A 96 6.41 8.38 -1.40
CA GLY A 96 7.61 9.07 -0.91
C GLY A 96 8.78 8.99 -1.90
N GLU A 97 8.93 7.87 -2.60
CA GLU A 97 9.95 7.65 -3.63
C GLU A 97 9.67 8.42 -4.93
N LEU A 98 8.43 8.39 -5.43
CA LEU A 98 8.00 8.96 -6.72
C LEU A 98 8.25 10.47 -6.84
N ARG A 99 8.51 11.15 -5.72
CA ARG A 99 8.99 12.53 -5.67
C ARG A 99 10.39 12.72 -6.28
N THR A 100 11.10 11.62 -6.57
CA THR A 100 12.38 11.63 -7.31
C THR A 100 12.24 11.54 -8.83
N ASP A 101 11.04 11.24 -9.34
CA ASP A 101 10.82 11.14 -10.78
C ASP A 101 10.82 12.54 -11.42
N PRO A 102 11.75 12.83 -12.35
CA PRO A 102 11.81 14.13 -13.03
C PRO A 102 10.57 14.45 -13.88
N GLU A 103 9.74 13.46 -14.22
CA GLU A 103 8.49 13.66 -14.99
C GLU A 103 7.27 13.98 -14.12
N THR A 104 7.26 13.63 -12.83
CA THR A 104 6.10 13.82 -11.93
C THR A 104 6.07 15.19 -11.23
N ARG A 105 7.13 16.02 -11.35
CA ARG A 105 7.21 17.43 -10.88
C ARG A 105 6.36 17.75 -9.64
N CYS A 106 6.70 17.15 -8.50
CA CYS A 106 6.58 17.88 -7.25
C CYS A 106 7.86 18.71 -7.06
N GLU A 107 7.73 19.98 -6.68
CA GLU A 107 8.83 20.94 -6.49
C GLU A 107 9.74 20.62 -5.28
N ARG A 108 9.85 19.35 -4.87
CA ARG A 108 10.53 18.90 -3.66
C ARG A 108 11.69 17.95 -3.99
N PRO A 109 12.82 18.05 -3.26
CA PRO A 109 13.98 17.21 -3.52
C PRO A 109 13.83 15.80 -2.91
N GLY A 110 14.22 14.77 -3.66
CA GLY A 110 14.60 13.44 -3.13
C GLY A 110 13.45 12.54 -2.66
N CYS A 111 13.82 11.33 -2.23
CA CYS A 111 12.91 10.42 -1.57
C CYS A 111 12.61 10.94 -0.14
N SER A 112 11.35 11.28 0.16
CA SER A 112 11.00 11.70 1.53
C SER A 112 9.52 11.54 1.85
N LEU A 113 9.24 11.10 3.08
CA LEU A 113 7.91 11.18 3.71
C LEU A 113 7.69 12.55 4.37
N ASP A 114 8.71 13.43 4.37
CA ASP A 114 8.62 14.77 4.91
C ASP A 114 7.64 15.58 4.08
N ASP A 115 6.74 16.27 4.76
CA ASP A 115 5.64 17.00 4.15
C ASP A 115 4.78 16.14 3.21
N LEU A 116 4.77 14.81 3.35
CA LEU A 116 3.82 13.96 2.61
C LEU A 116 2.40 14.30 3.05
N HIS A 117 1.56 14.63 2.08
CA HIS A 117 0.17 14.97 2.33
C HIS A 117 -0.76 13.80 1.98
N GLY A 118 -1.86 13.68 2.74
CA GLY A 118 -2.86 12.63 2.49
C GLY A 118 -3.46 12.67 1.08
N HIS A 119 -3.51 13.85 0.47
CA HIS A 119 -3.96 14.04 -0.92
C HIS A 119 -2.99 13.48 -1.97
N GLU A 120 -1.68 13.53 -1.75
CA GLU A 120 -0.70 12.95 -2.70
C GLU A 120 -0.78 11.41 -2.71
N LEU A 121 -1.09 10.82 -1.55
CA LEU A 121 -1.42 9.41 -1.46
C LEU A 121 -2.70 9.11 -2.25
N PHE A 122 -3.74 9.94 -2.13
CA PHE A 122 -4.98 9.85 -2.91
C PHE A 122 -4.74 9.84 -4.43
N GLU A 123 -3.89 10.73 -4.96
CA GLU A 123 -3.50 10.71 -6.37
C GLU A 123 -2.79 9.41 -6.77
N SER A 124 -1.90 8.91 -5.90
CA SER A 124 -1.18 7.65 -6.12
C SER A 124 -2.11 6.43 -6.18
N TYR A 125 -3.24 6.45 -5.46
CA TYR A 125 -4.27 5.41 -5.57
C TYR A 125 -4.96 5.42 -6.95
N GLY A 126 -5.21 6.61 -7.51
CA GLY A 126 -5.93 6.80 -8.78
C GLY A 126 -5.09 6.55 -10.03
N ASP A 127 -3.81 6.97 -10.03
CA ASP A 127 -2.95 6.89 -11.22
C ASP A 127 -2.40 5.47 -11.51
N GLY A 128 -2.48 4.55 -10.55
CA GLY A 128 -2.05 3.17 -10.79
C GLY A 128 -2.22 2.19 -9.64
N GLY A 129 -2.82 2.62 -8.52
CA GLY A 129 -2.84 1.84 -7.28
C GLY A 129 -3.97 0.83 -7.20
N LEU A 130 -5.22 1.28 -7.22
CA LEU A 130 -6.36 0.42 -6.92
C LEU A 130 -6.96 -0.22 -8.17
N MET A 131 -7.04 -1.56 -8.17
CA MET A 131 -7.68 -2.30 -9.24
C MET A 131 -9.19 -2.47 -9.00
N PRO A 132 -10.01 -2.48 -10.06
CA PRO A 132 -11.44 -2.79 -9.93
C PRO A 132 -11.68 -4.11 -9.19
N GLY A 133 -12.56 -4.09 -8.19
CA GLY A 133 -12.95 -5.25 -7.40
C GLY A 133 -12.04 -5.56 -6.20
N TRP A 134 -11.04 -4.73 -5.91
CA TRP A 134 -10.34 -4.76 -4.63
C TRP A 134 -11.14 -4.02 -3.56
N ASP A 135 -11.17 -4.53 -2.33
CA ASP A 135 -11.72 -3.79 -1.20
C ASP A 135 -10.73 -2.71 -0.76
N SER A 136 -10.97 -1.48 -1.24
CA SER A 136 -10.12 -0.32 -0.99
C SER A 136 -9.98 0.01 0.50
N ARG A 137 -10.93 -0.41 1.36
CA ARG A 137 -10.85 -0.17 2.81
C ARG A 137 -9.61 -0.80 3.41
N TRP A 138 -9.24 -1.99 2.95
CA TRP A 138 -8.06 -2.70 3.45
C TRP A 138 -6.74 -2.12 2.95
N VAL A 139 -6.75 -1.56 1.75
CA VAL A 139 -5.57 -0.84 1.24
C VAL A 139 -5.38 0.46 2.00
N VAL A 140 -6.44 1.25 2.17
CA VAL A 140 -6.43 2.51 2.95
C VAL A 140 -6.03 2.23 4.40
N TRP A 141 -6.62 1.21 5.04
CA TRP A 141 -6.23 0.77 6.38
C TRP A 141 -4.75 0.42 6.45
N GLY A 142 -4.23 -0.31 5.45
CA GLY A 142 -2.80 -0.66 5.35
C GLY A 142 -1.90 0.58 5.35
N THR A 143 -2.23 1.58 4.52
CA THR A 143 -1.47 2.85 4.46
C THR A 143 -1.51 3.59 5.79
N VAL A 144 -2.70 3.80 6.37
CA VAL A 144 -2.84 4.59 7.61
C VAL A 144 -2.19 3.88 8.79
N SER A 145 -2.45 2.60 8.98
CA SER A 145 -1.91 1.86 10.12
C SER A 145 -0.41 1.61 9.99
N PHE A 146 0.14 1.47 8.79
CA PHE A 146 1.58 1.40 8.60
C PHE A 146 2.27 2.75 8.86
N ALA A 147 1.66 3.88 8.46
CA ALA A 147 2.16 5.21 8.80
C ALA A 147 2.23 5.44 10.32
N ARG A 148 1.20 4.99 11.06
CA ARG A 148 1.21 4.99 12.54
C ARG A 148 2.35 4.13 13.09
N TYR A 149 2.50 2.90 12.60
CA TYR A 149 3.57 2.00 13.01
C TYR A 149 4.97 2.61 12.80
N LEU A 150 5.23 3.25 11.65
CA LEU A 150 6.51 3.91 11.38
C LEU A 150 6.79 5.06 12.36
N GLY A 151 5.75 5.76 12.83
CA GLY A 151 5.87 6.72 13.94
C GLY A 151 6.20 6.06 15.28
N GLU A 152 5.53 4.95 15.60
CA GLU A 152 5.73 4.20 16.85
C GLU A 152 7.16 3.64 16.98
N VAL A 153 7.72 3.14 15.88
CA VAL A 153 9.10 2.61 15.86
C VAL A 153 10.17 3.69 15.67
N GLY A 154 9.78 4.95 15.49
CA GLY A 154 10.69 6.09 15.38
C GLY A 154 11.32 6.29 14.00
N GLU A 155 10.82 5.61 12.96
CA GLU A 155 11.24 5.88 11.58
C GLU A 155 10.69 7.20 11.04
N LEU A 156 9.58 7.67 11.60
CA LEU A 156 9.06 9.01 11.39
C LEU A 156 9.17 9.83 12.68
N PRO A 157 9.73 11.06 12.63
CA PRO A 157 9.57 12.05 13.69
C PRO A 157 8.12 12.14 14.15
N ARG A 158 7.91 12.18 15.47
CA ARG A 158 6.56 12.12 16.06
C ARG A 158 5.61 13.18 15.51
N GLU A 159 6.09 14.42 15.41
CA GLU A 159 5.29 15.55 14.88
C GLU A 159 4.82 15.30 13.44
N GLN A 160 5.70 14.73 12.61
CA GLN A 160 5.40 14.37 11.23
C GLN A 160 4.44 13.18 11.15
N SER A 161 4.64 12.15 11.97
CA SER A 161 3.70 11.03 12.06
C SER A 161 2.31 11.50 12.50
N ASP A 162 2.21 12.36 13.52
CA ASP A 162 0.94 12.90 14.01
C ASP A 162 0.24 13.76 12.94
N ALA A 163 1.00 14.57 12.19
CA ALA A 163 0.46 15.38 11.09
C ALA A 163 -0.04 14.51 9.93
N LEU A 164 0.78 13.58 9.46
CA LEU A 164 0.43 12.66 8.37
C LEU A 164 -0.79 11.80 8.74
N ASN A 165 -0.83 11.25 9.97
CA ASN A 165 -1.95 10.43 10.42
C ASN A 165 -3.26 11.22 10.48
N ARG A 166 -3.21 12.49 10.90
CA ARG A 166 -4.39 13.36 10.91
C ARG A 166 -4.91 13.63 9.50
N GLU A 167 -4.01 13.94 8.56
CA GLU A 167 -4.41 14.12 7.16
C GLU A 167 -4.97 12.82 6.57
N LEU A 168 -4.32 11.70 6.83
CA LEU A 168 -4.76 10.38 6.38
C LEU A 168 -6.13 9.98 6.93
N GLU A 169 -6.42 10.26 8.19
CA GLU A 169 -7.75 10.05 8.78
C GLU A 169 -8.82 10.91 8.10
N GLU A 170 -8.47 12.13 7.69
CA GLU A 170 -9.36 13.01 6.95
C GLU A 170 -9.62 12.49 5.52
N TRP A 171 -8.57 12.03 4.84
CA TRP A 171 -8.64 11.62 3.45
C TRP A 171 -9.19 10.20 3.27
N ALA A 172 -8.87 9.26 4.16
CA ALA A 172 -9.30 7.86 4.11
C ALA A 172 -10.77 7.64 3.71
N PRO A 173 -11.78 8.25 4.35
CA PRO A 173 -13.17 8.06 3.96
C PRO A 173 -13.48 8.54 2.55
N ARG A 174 -12.79 9.58 2.05
CA ARG A 174 -12.96 10.09 0.68
C ARG A 174 -12.39 9.12 -0.35
N ILE A 175 -11.26 8.47 -0.02
CA ILE A 175 -10.65 7.45 -0.88
C ILE A 175 -11.61 6.27 -1.03
N VAL A 176 -12.10 5.75 0.08
CA VAL A 176 -13.06 4.62 0.07
C VAL A 176 -14.32 5.00 -0.69
N ALA A 177 -14.88 6.19 -0.45
CA ALA A 177 -16.09 6.62 -1.15
C ALA A 177 -15.89 6.69 -2.67
N TYR A 178 -14.75 7.21 -3.14
CA TYR A 178 -14.45 7.29 -4.57
C TYR A 178 -14.39 5.91 -5.25
N PHE A 179 -13.77 4.92 -4.60
CA PHE A 179 -13.57 3.59 -5.20
C PHE A 179 -14.76 2.63 -5.00
N GLU A 180 -15.55 2.77 -3.91
CA GLU A 180 -16.59 1.80 -3.53
C GLU A 180 -18.02 2.34 -3.57
N GLU A 181 -18.21 3.67 -3.49
CA GLU A 181 -19.52 4.28 -3.19
C GLU A 181 -19.96 5.33 -4.23
N ASP A 182 -19.46 5.24 -5.46
CA ASP A 182 -19.67 6.23 -6.54
C ASP A 182 -19.35 7.69 -6.09
N GLY A 183 -18.41 7.83 -5.16
CA GLY A 183 -17.97 9.12 -4.62
C GLY A 183 -17.20 9.95 -5.65
N PRO A 184 -17.13 11.29 -5.48
CA PRO A 184 -16.39 12.14 -6.41
C PRO A 184 -14.88 12.04 -6.17
N TRP A 185 -14.11 12.36 -7.21
CA TRP A 185 -12.69 12.67 -7.04
C TRP A 185 -12.54 14.03 -6.38
N TYR A 186 -11.47 14.28 -5.63
CA TYR A 186 -11.24 15.52 -4.91
C TYR A 186 -9.91 16.18 -5.30
N ARG A 187 -9.91 17.52 -5.38
CA ARG A 187 -8.68 18.33 -5.45
C ARG A 187 -8.01 18.41 -4.08
N ARG A 188 -6.76 18.88 -4.05
CA ARG A 188 -5.98 19.08 -2.81
C ARG A 188 -6.70 19.91 -1.74
N ASP A 189 -7.49 20.89 -2.14
CA ASP A 189 -8.26 21.76 -1.23
C ASP A 189 -9.58 21.12 -0.74
N GLY A 190 -9.85 19.87 -1.10
CA GLY A 190 -11.07 19.15 -0.74
C GLY A 190 -12.27 19.47 -1.64
N THR A 191 -12.09 20.23 -2.74
CA THR A 191 -13.16 20.49 -3.71
C THR A 191 -13.43 19.26 -4.57
N PRO A 192 -14.68 18.78 -4.69
CA PRO A 192 -15.00 17.67 -5.59
C PRO A 192 -14.83 18.05 -7.07
N VAL A 193 -14.28 17.14 -7.85
CA VAL A 193 -14.09 17.24 -9.30
C VAL A 193 -15.29 16.61 -10.00
N SER A 194 -15.89 17.38 -10.90
CA SER A 194 -16.95 16.91 -11.79
C SER A 194 -16.32 16.51 -13.13
N PHE A 195 -16.36 15.23 -13.47
CA PHE A 195 -16.02 14.75 -14.81
C PHE A 195 -17.30 14.82 -15.64
N ALA A 196 -17.45 15.91 -16.40
CA ALA A 196 -18.55 16.09 -17.34
C ALA A 196 -18.34 15.25 -18.61
#